data_AF-A0AAE1EWP9-F1
#
_entry.id   AF-A0AAE1EWP9-F1
#
_cell.length_a   1.000
_cell.length_b   1.000
_cell.length_c   1.000
_cell.angle_alpha   90.00
_cell.angle_beta   90.00
_cell.angle_gamma   90.00
#
_symmetry.space_group_name_H-M   'P 1'
#
loop_
_entity.id
_entity.type
_entity.pdbx_description
1 polymer ?
#
loop_
_entity_poly.entity_id
_entity_poly.type
_entity_poly.pdbx_seq_one_letter_code
_entity_poly.pdbx_strand_id
1 'polypeptide(L)' 'MTDEQKEHEAMKLVNVLDKLTRNNIIQPCRIGEDGKPHPVSSVLELQEGIGLPPTPTPNNNDDNNE' A
#
# COMPACT_ATOMS: atom_id res chain seq x y z
N MET A 1 7.65 18.18 -24.64
CA MET A 1 7.21 16.93 -24.01
C MET A 1 6.04 16.43 -24.82
N THR A 2 6.29 15.52 -25.76
CA THR A 2 5.19 14.83 -26.44
C THR A 2 4.59 13.80 -25.47
N ASP A 3 3.31 13.45 -25.64
CA ASP A 3 2.65 12.49 -24.73
C ASP A 3 3.35 11.13 -24.71
N GLU A 4 3.93 10.72 -25.83
CA GLU A 4 4.70 9.49 -25.97
C GLU A 4 6.00 9.48 -25.15
N GLN A 5 6.71 10.62 -25.09
CA GLN A 5 7.88 10.75 -24.22
C GLN A 5 7.49 10.66 -22.74
N LYS A 6 6.38 11.30 -22.38
CA LYS A 6 5.85 11.31 -21.01
C LYS A 6 5.47 9.89 -20.56
N GLU A 7 4.85 9.11 -21.45
CA GLU A 7 4.50 7.72 -21.17
C GLU A 7 5.73 6.81 -21.06
N HIS A 8 6.73 7.01 -21.93
CA HIS A 8 7.99 6.29 -21.84
C HIS A 8 8.74 6.59 -20.54
N GLU A 9 8.76 7.86 -20.10
CA GLU A 9 9.35 8.26 -18.82
C GLU A 9 8.56 7.70 -17.63
N ALA A 10 7.23 7.69 -17.69
CA ALA A 10 6.38 7.09 -16.68
C ALA A 10 6.64 5.58 -16.54
N MET A 11 6.71 4.86 -17.66
CA MET A 11 7.06 3.43 -17.69
C MET A 11 8.45 3.16 -17.13
N LYS A 12 9.43 4.01 -17.48
CA LYS A 12 10.79 3.90 -16.94
C LYS A 12 10.81 4.10 -15.43
N LEU A 13 10.05 5.07 -14.92
CA LEU A 13 9.93 5.35 -13.50
C LEU A 13 9.31 4.14 -12.75
N VAL A 14 8.21 3.59 -13.27
CA VAL A 14 7.56 2.40 -12.70
C VAL A 14 8.53 1.22 -12.64
N ASN A 15 9.30 1.00 -13.70
CA ASN A 15 10.30 -0.08 -13.75
C ASN A 15 11.42 0.10 -12.72
N VAL A 16 11.85 1.33 -12.44
CA VAL A 16 12.84 1.59 -11.39
C VAL A 16 12.24 1.35 -10.01
N LEU A 17 11.01 1.84 -9.78
CA LEU A 17 10.30 1.65 -8.51
C LEU A 17 10.11 0.16 -8.21
N ASP A 18 9.64 -0.63 -9.18
CA ASP A 18 9.43 -2.07 -9.04
C ASP A 18 10.73 -2.81 -8.66
N LYS A 19 11.86 -2.47 -9.31
CA LYS A 19 13.17 -3.05 -8.96
C LYS A 19 13.60 -2.72 -7.53
N LEU A 20 13.38 -1.50 -7.07
CA LEU A 20 13.74 -1.09 -5.72
C LEU A 20 12.88 -1.80 -4.66
N THR A 21 11.58 -1.94 -4.93
CA THR A 21 10.63 -2.64 -4.04
C THR A 21 10.95 -4.13 -3.94
N ARG A 22 11.21 -4.82 -5.07
CA ARG A 22 11.55 -6.26 -5.08
C ARG A 22 12.86 -6.58 -4.37
N ASN A 23 13.82 -5.66 -4.41
CA ASN A 23 15.10 -5.83 -3.73
C ASN A 23 15.03 -5.45 -2.23
N ASN A 24 13.84 -5.17 -1.69
CA ASN A 24 13.63 -4.68 -0.32
C ASN A 24 14.42 -3.41 0.02
N ILE A 25 14.84 -2.62 -0.98
CA ILE A 25 15.56 -1.35 -0.77
C ILE A 25 14.58 -0.27 -0.31
N ILE A 26 13.38 -0.30 -0.88
CA ILE A 26 12.25 0.52 -0.43
C ILE A 26 11.11 -0.41 -0.03
N GLN A 27 10.39 -0.05 1.02
CA GLN A 27 9.22 -0.78 1.49
C GLN A 27 8.09 0.23 1.78
N PRO A 28 6.84 -0.10 1.47
CA PRO A 28 5.72 0.73 1.89
C PRO A 28 5.69 0.84 3.42
N CYS A 29 5.50 2.05 3.93
CA CYS A 29 5.44 2.34 5.36
C CYS A 29 4.24 3.23 5.69
N ARG A 30 3.70 3.07 6.90
CA ARG A 30 2.70 3.94 7.52
C ARG A 30 3.34 4.78 8.63
N ILE A 31 2.82 5.97 8.89
CA ILE A 31 3.21 6.75 10.07
C ILE A 31 2.41 6.24 11.28
N GLY A 32 3.10 5.73 12.28
CA GLY A 32 2.51 5.30 13.55
C GLY A 32 2.04 6.49 14.40
N GLU A 33 1.31 6.21 15.48
CA GLU A 33 0.90 7.23 16.47
C GLU A 33 2.10 7.90 17.15
N ASP A 34 3.25 7.23 17.13
CA ASP A 34 4.54 7.73 17.61
C ASP A 34 5.25 8.66 16.61
N GLY A 35 4.64 8.89 15.44
CA GLY A 35 5.19 9.71 14.36
C GLY A 35 6.30 9.03 13.55
N LYS A 36 6.57 7.73 13.76
CA LYS A 36 7.64 7.01 13.05
C LYS A 36 7.10 6.13 11.92
N PRO A 37 7.89 5.92 10.85
CA PRO A 37 7.52 5.02 9.77
C PRO A 37 7.59 3.56 10.24
N HIS A 38 6.48 2.86 10.12
CA HIS A 38 6.32 1.43 10.37
C HIS A 38 6.04 0.72 9.04
N PRO A 39 6.77 -0.36 8.72
CA PRO A 39 6.51 -1.11 7.49
C PRO A 39 5.13 -1.75 7.53
N VAL A 40 4.41 -1.72 6.41
CA VAL A 40 3.12 -2.40 6.30
C VAL A 40 3.30 -3.83 5.82
N SER A 41 2.55 -4.76 6.41
CA SER A 41 2.64 -6.18 6.07
C SER A 41 1.76 -6.56 4.87
N SER A 42 0.68 -5.79 4.67
CA SER A 42 -0.33 -6.03 3.64
C SER A 42 -0.80 -4.73 3.00
N VAL A 43 -1.16 -4.80 1.73
CA VAL A 43 -1.71 -3.66 0.96
C VAL A 43 -3.00 -3.08 1.56
N LEU A 44 -3.72 -3.84 2.39
CA LEU A 44 -4.92 -3.39 3.08
C LEU A 44 -4.61 -2.34 4.16
N GLU A 45 -3.47 -2.46 4.83
CA GLU A 45 -3.05 -1.53 5.90
C GLU A 45 -2.75 -0.12 5.36
N LEU A 46 -2.46 0.01 4.07
CA LEU A 46 -2.30 1.30 3.40
C LEU A 46 -3.60 2.11 3.35
N GLN A 47 -4.76 1.47 3.43
CA GLN A 47 -6.07 2.10 3.28
C GLN A 47 -6.51 2.86 4.54
N GLU A 48 -6.02 2.45 5.71
CA GLU A 48 -6.37 3.04 7.02
C GLU A 48 -5.92 4.49 7.16
N GLY A 49 -4.88 4.91 6.41
CA GLY A 49 -4.39 6.29 6.40
C GLY A 49 -5.11 7.24 5.42
N ILE A 50 -5.97 6.71 4.55
CA ILE A 50 -6.59 7.47 3.43
C ILE A 50 -7.93 8.11 3.85
N GLY A 51 -8.28 8.07 5.14
CA GLY A 51 -9.53 8.65 5.65
C GLY A 51 -10.78 7.91 5.19
N LEU A 52 -10.65 6.67 4.69
CA LEU A 52 -11.80 5.80 4.50
C LEU A 52 -12.37 5.42 5.88
N PRO A 53 -13.70 5.46 6.09
CA PRO A 53 -14.29 4.99 7.33
C PRO A 53 -13.88 3.54 7.58
N PRO A 54 -13.65 3.13 8.84
CA PRO A 54 -13.26 1.77 9.16
C PRO A 54 -14.28 0.82 8.56
N THR A 55 -13.83 -0.08 7.68
CA THR A 55 -14.70 -1.12 7.16
C THR A 55 -15.13 -1.99 8.35
N PRO A 56 -16.43 -2.30 8.49
CA PRO A 56 -16.88 -3.20 9.53
C PRO A 56 -16.18 -4.54 9.32
N THR A 57 -15.41 -4.97 10.31
CA THR A 57 -14.85 -6.33 10.37
C THR A 57 -15.97 -7.34 10.06
N PRO A 58 -15.77 -8.31 9.15
CA PRO A 58 -16.72 -9.40 8.99
C PRO A 58 -16.79 -10.13 10.33
N ASN A 59 -17.92 -10.00 11.01
CA ASN A 59 -18.20 -10.67 12.27
C ASN A 59 -18.40 -12.17 11.97
N ASN A 60 -17.30 -12.94 11.99
CA ASN A 60 -17.33 -14.40 11.84
C ASN A 60 -17.85 -15.08 13.12
N ASN A 61 -19.07 -14.75 13.54
CA ASN A 61 -19.76 -15.41 14.65
C ASN A 61 -20.95 -16.27 14.19
N ASP A 62 -21.07 -16.56 12.89
CA ASP A 62 -22.16 -17.36 12.32
C ASP A 62 -21.83 -18.87 12.21
N ASP A 63 -21.05 -19.45 13.13
CA ASP A 63 -20.60 -20.84 12.92
C ASP A 63 -20.62 -21.79 14.11
N ASN A 64 -21.17 -21.48 15.29
CA ASN A 64 -21.43 -22.51 16.31
C ASN A 64 -22.47 -22.07 17.36
N ASN A 65 -23.72 -22.53 17.25
CA ASN A 65 -24.43 -23.25 18.32
C ASN A 65 -25.83 -23.76 17.85
N GLU A 66 -25.89 -25.08 17.63
CA GLU A 66 -27.03 -26.03 17.62
C GLU A 66 -28.29 -25.73 16.78
#